data_AF-A0A660XLV9-F1
#
_entry.id   AF-A0A660XLV9-F1
#
_cell.length_a   1.000
_cell.length_b   1.000
_cell.length_c   1.000
_cell.angle_alpha   90.00
_cell.angle_beta   90.00
_cell.angle_gamma   90.00
#
_symmetry.space_group_name_H-M   'P 1'
#
loop_
_entity.id
_entity.type
_entity.pdbx_description
1 polymer ?
#
loop_
_entity_poly.entity_id
_entity_poly.type
_entity_poly.pdbx_seq_one_letter_code
_entity_poly.pdbx_strand_id
1 'polypeptide(L)'
;NEIFVPEMLFSAKAMKSGLELIKPFLIEGSDLILGKVIIGTVQGDLHDIGKNLVCMMLEGAGFEIEDLGVNIAAPKFLEVAQNSPKAIIGMSALLTVTMKNMKGVIELLRTNGLDNKVFIGGASVTPAFAKEIGAEGYAKNANQAVQEAKRLLDIQA
;
A
#
# COMPACT_ATOMS: atom_id res chain seq x y z
N ASN A 1 23.10 12.81 -4.56
CA ASN A 1 22.47 12.23 -5.76
C ASN A 1 21.00 12.55 -5.75
N GLU A 2 20.53 13.26 -6.76
CA GLU A 2 19.11 13.39 -7.05
C GLU A 2 18.70 12.17 -7.89
N ILE A 3 17.59 11.52 -7.53
CA ILE A 3 17.00 10.41 -8.28
C ILE A 3 15.62 10.90 -8.70
N PHE A 4 15.32 10.90 -10.00
CA PHE A 4 13.99 11.28 -10.49
C PHE A 4 13.08 10.06 -10.60
N VAL A 5 11.78 10.33 -10.75
CA VAL A 5 10.75 9.29 -10.85
C VAL A 5 11.03 8.30 -11.98
N PRO A 6 11.47 8.72 -13.19
CA PRO A 6 11.79 7.77 -14.26
C PRO A 6 12.87 6.76 -13.88
N GLU A 7 13.99 7.19 -13.30
CA GLU A 7 15.10 6.30 -12.92
C GLU A 7 14.67 5.33 -11.82
N MET A 8 13.93 5.83 -10.84
CA MET A 8 13.35 5.05 -9.76
C MET A 8 12.40 3.96 -10.30
N LEU A 9 11.56 4.29 -11.28
CA LEU A 9 10.70 3.32 -11.97
C LEU A 9 11.50 2.28 -12.75
N PHE A 10 12.58 2.69 -13.43
CA PHE A 10 13.47 1.75 -14.13
C PHE A 10 14.11 0.76 -13.16
N SER A 11 14.60 1.22 -12.02
CA SER A 11 15.17 0.36 -10.99
C SER A 11 14.15 -0.61 -10.41
N ALA A 12 12.94 -0.15 -10.09
CA ALA A 12 11.87 -1.01 -9.57
C ALA A 12 11.47 -2.11 -10.56
N LYS A 13 11.37 -1.78 -11.87
CA LYS A 13 11.11 -2.77 -12.92
C LYS A 13 12.23 -3.79 -13.05
N ALA A 14 13.48 -3.34 -13.07
CA ALA A 14 14.63 -4.25 -13.16
C ALA A 14 14.65 -5.24 -11.99
N MET A 15 14.37 -4.77 -10.77
CA MET A 15 14.29 -5.63 -9.59
C MET A 15 13.10 -6.60 -9.66
N LYS A 16 11.92 -6.14 -10.09
CA LYS A 16 10.74 -7.00 -10.29
C LYS A 16 11.03 -8.12 -11.28
N SER A 17 11.60 -7.81 -12.45
CA SER A 17 11.94 -8.82 -13.45
C SER A 17 12.97 -9.84 -12.92
N GLY A 18 13.95 -9.39 -12.15
CA GLY A 18 14.89 -10.30 -11.47
C GLY A 18 14.19 -11.23 -10.48
N LEU A 19 13.28 -10.70 -9.66
CA LEU A 19 12.52 -11.48 -8.69
C LEU A 19 11.62 -12.51 -9.37
N GLU A 20 10.95 -12.16 -10.48
CA GLU A 20 10.12 -13.07 -11.25
C GLU A 20 10.90 -14.26 -11.82
N LEU A 21 12.14 -14.05 -12.25
CA LEU A 21 13.01 -15.14 -12.73
C LEU A 21 13.44 -16.08 -11.60
N ILE A 22 13.64 -15.56 -10.39
CA ILE A 22 14.13 -16.33 -9.26
C ILE A 22 12.98 -17.05 -8.53
N LYS A 23 11.76 -16.48 -8.52
CA LYS A 23 10.57 -17.01 -7.83
C LYS A 23 10.36 -18.54 -7.95
N PRO A 24 10.45 -19.17 -9.13
CA PRO A 24 10.25 -20.62 -9.27
C PRO A 24 11.31 -21.49 -8.57
N PHE A 25 12.48 -20.91 -8.29
CA PHE A 25 13.60 -21.59 -7.64
C PHE A 25 13.67 -21.31 -6.14
N LEU A 26 12.77 -20.47 -5.63
CA LEU A 26 12.66 -20.20 -4.21
C LEU A 26 11.95 -21.33 -3.50
N ILE A 27 12.60 -21.83 -2.45
CA ILE A 27 11.99 -22.78 -1.51
C ILE A 27 10.90 -22.01 -0.74
N GLU A 28 9.76 -22.66 -0.46
CA GLU A 28 8.75 -22.09 0.44
C GLU A 28 9.41 -21.61 1.74
N GLY A 29 9.28 -20.32 2.06
CA GLY A 29 9.89 -19.69 3.21
C GLY A 29 11.21 -18.94 2.96
N SER A 30 11.64 -18.73 1.71
CA SER A 30 12.77 -17.81 1.44
C SER A 30 12.39 -16.36 1.78
N ASP A 31 13.25 -15.67 2.55
CA ASP A 31 13.10 -14.29 3.06
C ASP A 31 13.05 -13.17 1.99
N LEU A 32 12.74 -13.50 0.73
CA LEU A 32 12.70 -12.54 -0.37
C LEU A 32 11.38 -11.77 -0.47
N ILE A 33 10.29 -12.29 0.09
CA ILE A 33 9.00 -11.59 0.17
C ILE A 33 8.91 -10.93 1.54
N LEU A 34 8.96 -9.60 1.56
CA LEU A 34 8.92 -8.82 2.80
C LEU A 34 7.55 -8.84 3.48
N GLY A 35 6.49 -8.99 2.70
CA GLY A 35 5.11 -9.03 3.17
C GLY A 35 4.12 -8.72 2.05
N LYS A 36 2.83 -8.76 2.39
CA LYS A 36 1.73 -8.48 1.46
C LYS A 36 1.13 -7.11 1.72
N VAL A 37 0.87 -6.35 0.66
CA VAL A 37 0.14 -5.08 0.71
C VAL A 37 -1.09 -5.17 -0.19
N ILE A 38 -2.27 -4.94 0.40
CA ILE A 38 -3.53 -4.74 -0.32
C ILE A 38 -3.69 -3.25 -0.53
N ILE A 39 -3.84 -2.79 -1.76
CA ILE A 39 -3.87 -1.35 -2.06
C ILE A 39 -4.98 -0.99 -3.03
N GLY A 40 -5.64 0.15 -2.80
CA GLY A 40 -6.71 0.64 -3.68
C GLY A 40 -6.98 2.13 -3.50
N THR A 41 -7.65 2.74 -4.46
CA THR A 41 -8.27 4.05 -4.19
C THR A 41 -9.62 3.86 -3.53
N VAL A 42 -9.98 4.75 -2.62
CA VAL A 42 -11.27 4.67 -1.92
C VAL A 42 -12.44 5.03 -2.84
N GLN A 43 -13.64 4.63 -2.44
CA GLN A 43 -14.89 4.95 -3.13
C GLN A 43 -14.95 6.42 -3.55
N GLY A 44 -15.40 6.65 -4.78
CA GLY A 44 -15.54 7.97 -5.39
C GLY A 44 -14.25 8.54 -5.97
N ASP A 45 -13.10 7.90 -5.77
CA ASP A 45 -11.81 8.37 -6.29
C ASP A 45 -11.31 7.47 -7.42
N LEU A 46 -11.03 8.07 -8.58
CA LEU A 46 -10.59 7.36 -9.79
C LEU A 46 -9.11 7.57 -10.12
N HIS A 47 -8.38 8.32 -9.29
CA HIS A 47 -7.01 8.72 -9.61
C HIS A 47 -6.02 7.62 -9.21
N ASP A 48 -5.47 6.94 -10.21
CA ASP A 48 -4.63 5.76 -10.03
C ASP A 48 -3.13 5.99 -10.21
N ILE A 49 -2.70 7.06 -10.89
CA ILE A 49 -1.28 7.28 -11.23
C ILE A 49 -0.36 7.18 -9.99
N GLY A 50 -0.72 7.88 -8.91
CA GLY A 50 0.06 7.85 -7.67
C GLY A 50 0.02 6.48 -6.99
N LYS A 51 -1.14 5.82 -6.98
CA LYS A 51 -1.32 4.46 -6.46
C LYS A 51 -0.46 3.46 -7.24
N ASN A 52 -0.50 3.48 -8.56
CA ASN A 52 0.23 2.57 -9.44
C ASN A 52 1.75 2.75 -9.28
N LEU A 53 2.21 4.00 -9.10
CA LEU A 53 3.60 4.28 -8.75
C LEU A 53 3.98 3.66 -7.40
N VAL A 54 3.13 3.77 -6.37
CA VAL A 54 3.34 3.11 -5.08
C VAL A 54 3.37 1.59 -5.22
N CYS A 55 2.44 0.99 -5.97
CA CYS A 55 2.42 -0.46 -6.24
C CYS A 55 3.75 -0.92 -6.84
N MET A 56 4.19 -0.28 -7.92
CA MET A 56 5.43 -0.66 -8.61
C MET A 56 6.66 -0.55 -7.71
N MET A 57 6.69 0.46 -6.85
CA MET A 57 7.79 0.66 -5.90
C MET A 57 7.82 -0.36 -4.78
N LEU A 58 6.65 -0.74 -4.25
CA LEU A 58 6.55 -1.79 -3.25
C LEU A 58 6.90 -3.16 -3.83
N GLU A 59 6.41 -3.49 -5.04
CA GLU A 59 6.82 -4.70 -5.76
C GLU A 59 8.34 -4.73 -5.96
N GLY A 60 8.89 -3.61 -6.45
CA GLY A 60 10.33 -3.44 -6.62
C GLY A 60 11.10 -3.50 -5.30
N ALA A 61 10.46 -3.30 -4.15
CA ALA A 61 11.08 -3.46 -2.84
C ALA A 61 10.93 -4.88 -2.25
N GLY A 62 10.27 -5.80 -2.96
CA GLY A 62 10.06 -7.19 -2.51
C GLY A 62 8.74 -7.44 -1.79
N PHE A 63 7.76 -6.54 -1.89
CA PHE A 63 6.40 -6.81 -1.39
C PHE A 63 5.55 -7.54 -2.43
N GLU A 64 4.66 -8.39 -1.95
CA GLU A 64 3.55 -8.92 -2.75
C GLU A 64 2.40 -7.89 -2.76
N ILE A 65 1.90 -7.55 -3.94
CA ILE A 65 0.84 -6.53 -4.09
C ILE A 65 -0.46 -7.17 -4.56
N GLU A 66 -1.52 -6.91 -3.81
CA GLU A 66 -2.90 -7.11 -4.25
C GLU A 66 -3.55 -5.74 -4.52
N ASP A 67 -3.54 -5.34 -5.78
CA ASP A 67 -4.11 -4.06 -6.22
C ASP A 67 -5.61 -4.23 -6.50
N LEU A 68 -6.44 -3.63 -5.66
CA LEU A 68 -7.90 -3.65 -5.79
C LEU A 68 -8.39 -2.73 -6.92
N GLY A 69 -7.54 -1.84 -7.43
CA GLY A 69 -7.86 -0.87 -8.47
C GLY A 69 -8.39 0.45 -7.90
N VAL A 70 -9.42 0.98 -8.56
CA VAL A 70 -9.99 2.30 -8.25
C VAL A 70 -11.44 2.24 -7.80
N ASN A 71 -11.89 3.27 -7.08
CA ASN A 71 -13.28 3.45 -6.64
C ASN A 71 -13.77 2.28 -5.76
N ILE A 72 -12.94 1.89 -4.79
CA ILE A 72 -13.15 0.67 -4.01
C ILE A 72 -13.98 0.96 -2.75
N ALA A 73 -15.08 0.22 -2.63
CA ALA A 73 -15.96 0.27 -1.47
C ALA A 73 -15.30 -0.37 -0.24
N ALA A 74 -15.60 0.16 0.95
CA ALA A 74 -15.09 -0.38 2.22
C ALA A 74 -15.34 -1.90 2.41
N PRO A 75 -16.50 -2.47 2.04
CA PRO A 75 -16.71 -3.92 2.12
C PRO A 75 -15.70 -4.75 1.34
N LYS A 76 -15.17 -4.23 0.21
CA LYS A 76 -14.18 -4.97 -0.57
C LYS A 76 -12.82 -5.01 0.13
N PHE A 77 -12.41 -3.91 0.76
CA PHE A 77 -11.23 -3.90 1.62
C PHE A 77 -11.38 -4.88 2.79
N LEU A 78 -12.55 -4.91 3.42
CA LEU A 78 -12.85 -5.87 4.50
C LEU A 78 -12.73 -7.32 4.02
N GLU A 79 -13.40 -7.66 2.93
CA GLU A 79 -13.40 -9.02 2.35
C GLU A 79 -11.97 -9.53 2.10
N VAL A 80 -11.14 -8.70 1.46
CA VAL A 80 -9.76 -9.10 1.14
C VAL A 80 -8.89 -9.14 2.39
N ALA A 81 -9.06 -8.21 3.33
CA ALA A 81 -8.33 -8.20 4.59
C ALA A 81 -8.64 -9.44 5.45
N GLN A 82 -9.89 -9.92 5.47
CA GLN A 82 -10.27 -11.17 6.14
C GLN A 82 -9.52 -12.39 5.61
N ASN A 83 -9.27 -12.42 4.29
CA ASN A 83 -8.51 -13.48 3.65
C ASN A 83 -6.99 -13.30 3.75
N SER A 84 -6.52 -12.20 4.34
CA SER A 84 -5.09 -11.83 4.43
C SER A 84 -4.82 -11.06 5.73
N PRO A 85 -4.93 -11.70 6.91
CA PRO A 85 -4.89 -11.02 8.22
C PRO A 85 -3.56 -10.33 8.52
N LYS A 86 -2.46 -10.78 7.90
CA LYS A 86 -1.12 -10.17 8.07
C LYS A 86 -0.78 -9.11 7.02
N ALA A 87 -1.67 -8.84 6.06
CA ALA A 87 -1.40 -7.87 5.01
C ALA A 87 -1.53 -6.43 5.54
N ILE A 88 -0.72 -5.53 4.99
CA ILE A 88 -0.90 -4.09 5.17
C ILE A 88 -1.99 -3.60 4.21
N ILE A 89 -2.85 -2.70 4.68
CA ILE A 89 -3.84 -2.02 3.82
C ILE A 89 -3.32 -0.62 3.46
N GLY A 90 -3.15 -0.38 2.16
CA GLY A 90 -2.82 0.91 1.59
C GLY A 90 -4.05 1.58 0.96
N MET A 91 -4.30 2.84 1.28
CA MET A 91 -5.38 3.61 0.65
C MET A 91 -4.88 4.89 0.00
N SER A 92 -5.41 5.19 -1.19
CA SER A 92 -5.13 6.42 -1.93
C SER A 92 -6.39 7.27 -2.14
N ALA A 93 -6.27 8.58 -1.96
CA ALA A 93 -7.28 9.57 -2.34
C ALA A 93 -6.62 10.86 -2.84
N LEU A 94 -7.13 11.40 -3.95
CA LEU A 94 -6.71 12.70 -4.48
C LEU A 94 -7.69 13.81 -4.10
N LEU A 95 -8.98 13.51 -3.96
CA LEU A 95 -10.01 14.52 -3.68
C LEU A 95 -10.32 14.63 -2.18
N THR A 96 -10.46 15.84 -1.64
CA THR A 96 -10.83 16.04 -0.23
C THR A 96 -12.18 15.40 0.12
N VAL A 97 -13.11 15.36 -0.83
CA VAL A 97 -14.44 14.76 -0.64
C VAL A 97 -14.42 13.24 -0.54
N THR A 98 -13.41 12.57 -1.10
CA THR A 98 -13.26 11.10 -1.08
C THR A 98 -12.44 10.63 0.12
N MET A 99 -11.58 11.50 0.69
CA MET A 99 -10.73 11.18 1.86
C MET A 99 -11.53 10.60 3.04
N LYS A 100 -12.74 11.11 3.31
CA LYS A 100 -13.60 10.59 4.39
C LYS A 100 -13.92 9.10 4.27
N ASN A 101 -13.87 8.54 3.06
CA ASN A 101 -14.11 7.12 2.83
C ASN A 101 -12.97 6.25 3.36
N MET A 102 -11.76 6.79 3.55
CA MET A 102 -10.66 6.09 4.24
C MET A 102 -11.02 5.78 5.70
N LYS A 103 -11.65 6.73 6.39
CA LYS A 103 -12.13 6.52 7.76
C LYS A 103 -13.14 5.37 7.83
N GLY A 104 -14.08 5.35 6.89
CA GLY A 104 -15.08 4.27 6.81
C GLY A 104 -14.46 2.89 6.58
N VAL A 105 -13.37 2.78 5.82
CA VAL A 105 -12.61 1.52 5.69
C VAL A 105 -12.00 1.11 7.02
N ILE A 106 -11.28 2.01 7.70
CA ILE A 106 -10.62 1.71 8.99
C ILE A 106 -11.65 1.31 10.04
N GLU A 107 -12.73 2.08 10.19
CA GLU A 107 -13.81 1.77 11.13
C GLU A 107 -14.42 0.40 10.83
N LEU A 108 -14.65 0.07 9.56
CA LEU A 108 -15.19 -1.24 9.17
C LEU A 108 -14.22 -2.38 9.51
N LEU A 109 -12.91 -2.21 9.27
CA LEU A 109 -11.91 -3.22 9.65
C LEU A 109 -11.89 -3.45 11.17
N ARG A 110 -11.83 -2.37 11.94
CA ARG A 110 -11.74 -2.44 13.42
C ARG A 110 -13.01 -3.00 14.05
N THR A 111 -14.19 -2.61 13.56
CA THR A 111 -15.48 -3.16 14.04
C THR A 111 -15.65 -4.65 13.74
N ASN A 112 -14.97 -5.17 12.72
CA ASN A 112 -14.91 -6.60 12.40
C ASN A 112 -13.72 -7.33 13.06
N GLY A 113 -13.03 -6.67 14.00
CA GLY A 113 -11.95 -7.28 14.79
C GLY A 113 -10.64 -7.48 14.03
N LEU A 114 -10.46 -6.84 12.87
CA LEU A 114 -9.22 -6.90 12.11
C LEU A 114 -8.22 -5.86 12.59
N ASP A 115 -6.98 -6.29 12.80
CA ASP A 115 -5.85 -5.50 13.29
C ASP A 115 -4.80 -5.20 12.21
N ASN A 116 -5.12 -5.46 10.93
CA ASN A 116 -4.29 -5.10 9.79
C ASN A 116 -3.77 -3.66 9.93
N LYS A 117 -2.47 -3.48 9.69
CA LYS A 117 -1.83 -2.16 9.66
C LYS A 117 -2.31 -1.38 8.44
N VAL A 118 -2.56 -0.09 8.62
CA VAL A 118 -3.07 0.79 7.57
C VAL A 118 -2.10 1.95 7.34
N PHE A 119 -1.75 2.20 6.08
CA PHE A 119 -1.17 3.49 5.68
C PHE A 119 -2.03 4.17 4.62
N ILE A 120 -2.01 5.50 4.64
CA ILE A 120 -2.76 6.32 3.68
C ILE A 120 -1.87 7.31 2.94
N GLY A 121 -2.26 7.67 1.73
CA GLY A 121 -1.57 8.67 0.93
C GLY A 121 -2.44 9.29 -0.15
N GLY A 122 -1.80 10.15 -0.95
CA GLY A 122 -2.44 10.91 -2.02
C GLY A 122 -2.35 12.43 -1.78
N ALA A 123 -2.53 13.21 -2.84
CA ALA A 123 -2.14 14.62 -2.88
C ALA A 123 -2.84 15.49 -1.82
N SER A 124 -4.10 15.16 -1.47
CA SER A 124 -4.88 15.89 -0.47
C SER A 124 -4.71 15.35 0.96
N VAL A 125 -4.00 14.23 1.13
CA VAL A 125 -3.86 13.55 2.43
C VAL A 125 -2.70 14.16 3.22
N THR A 126 -2.92 14.33 4.52
CA THR A 126 -1.94 14.90 5.45
C THR A 126 -1.64 13.95 6.61
N PRO A 127 -0.49 14.09 7.28
CA PRO A 127 -0.20 13.33 8.50
C PRO A 127 -1.24 13.54 9.61
N ALA A 128 -1.77 14.77 9.72
CA ALA A 128 -2.79 15.11 10.71
C ALA A 128 -4.08 14.32 10.44
N PHE A 129 -4.51 14.23 9.19
CA PHE A 129 -5.67 13.44 8.79
C PHE A 129 -5.46 11.94 9.04
N ALA A 130 -4.28 11.41 8.73
CA ALA A 130 -3.95 10.00 9.01
C ALA A 130 -4.13 9.66 10.49
N LYS A 131 -3.62 10.51 11.38
CA LYS A 131 -3.79 10.38 12.83
C LYS A 131 -5.25 10.50 13.26
N GLU A 132 -5.99 11.46 12.69
CA GLU A 132 -7.41 11.69 13.01
C GLU A 132 -8.28 10.47 12.73
N ILE A 133 -8.03 9.77 11.61
CA ILE A 133 -8.83 8.61 11.21
C ILE A 133 -8.31 7.27 11.77
N GLY A 134 -7.22 7.30 12.55
CA GLY A 134 -6.63 6.12 13.16
C GLY A 134 -5.79 5.24 12.23
N ALA A 135 -5.24 5.80 11.14
CA ALA A 135 -4.27 5.07 10.31
C ALA A 135 -2.92 5.01 11.04
N GLU A 136 -2.26 3.83 11.01
CA GLU A 136 -0.94 3.66 11.62
C GLU A 136 0.19 4.28 10.81
N GLY A 137 -0.06 4.66 9.55
CA GLY A 137 0.93 5.25 8.68
C GLY A 137 0.44 6.28 7.66
N TYR A 138 1.38 7.11 7.21
CA TYR A 138 1.18 8.12 6.17
C TYR A 138 2.37 8.16 5.22
N ALA A 139 2.09 8.26 3.92
CA ALA A 139 3.11 8.43 2.91
C ALA A 139 2.81 9.62 1.99
N LYS A 140 3.75 10.58 1.91
CA LYS A 140 3.66 11.72 0.99
C LYS A 140 3.94 11.34 -0.46
N ASN A 141 4.75 10.31 -0.68
CA ASN A 141 5.18 9.85 -2.01
C ASN A 141 5.54 8.36 -1.98
N ALA A 142 5.85 7.79 -3.14
CA ALA A 142 6.08 6.35 -3.28
C ALA A 142 7.33 5.84 -2.53
N ASN A 143 8.40 6.64 -2.43
CA ASN A 143 9.56 6.27 -1.63
C ASN A 143 9.19 6.13 -0.14
N GLN A 144 8.46 7.11 0.39
CA GLN A 144 7.98 7.06 1.77
C GLN A 144 6.99 5.93 1.98
N ALA A 145 6.17 5.57 0.98
CA ALA A 145 5.27 4.42 1.09
C ALA A 145 6.02 3.10 1.30
N VAL A 146 7.15 2.90 0.62
CA VAL A 146 8.02 1.73 0.83
C VAL A 146 8.62 1.74 2.24
N GLN A 147 9.13 2.88 2.69
CA GLN A 147 9.68 3.03 4.04
C GLN A 147 8.62 2.75 5.11
N GLU A 148 7.40 3.23 4.88
CA GLU A 148 6.29 3.07 5.81
C GLU A 148 5.80 1.63 5.87
N ALA A 149 5.71 0.95 4.72
CA ALA A 149 5.38 -0.48 4.68
C ALA A 149 6.41 -1.32 5.44
N LYS A 150 7.71 -1.05 5.25
CA LYS A 150 8.77 -1.72 6.02
C LYS A 150 8.66 -1.44 7.52
N ARG A 151 8.43 -0.18 7.89
CA ARG A 151 8.25 0.23 9.30
C ARG A 151 7.06 -0.47 9.95
N LEU A 152 5.93 -0.62 9.24
CA LEU A 152 4.72 -1.27 9.74
C LEU A 152 4.88 -2.78 9.94
N LEU A 153 5.88 -3.40 9.30
CA LEU A 153 6.28 -4.80 9.49
C LEU A 153 7.50 -4.97 10.39
N ASP A 154 7.99 -3.89 11.02
CA ASP A 154 9.22 -3.88 11.83
C ASP A 154 10.47 -4.40 11.06
N ILE A 155 10.48 -4.24 9.74
CA ILE A 155 11.61 -4.58 8.88
C ILE A 155 12.57 -3.37 8.88
N GLN A 156 13.76 -3.54 9.45
CA GLN A 156 14.76 -2.47 9.49
C GLN A 156 15.15 -2.03 8.06
N ALA A 157 15.23 -0.71 7.87
CA ALA A 157 15.56 -0.07 6.59
C ALA A 157 17.06 -0.09 6.31
#